data_AF-A0A4R5DKL9-F1
#
_entry.id   AF-A0A4R5DKL9-F1
#
_cell.length_a   1.000
_cell.length_b   1.000
_cell.length_c   1.000
_cell.angle_alpha   90.00
_cell.angle_beta   90.00
_cell.angle_gamma   90.00
#
_symmetry.space_group_name_H-M   'P 1'
#
loop_
_entity.id
_entity.type
_entity.pdbx_description
1 polymer ?
#
loop_
_entity_poly.entity_id
_entity_poly.type
_entity_poly.pdbx_seq_one_letter_code
_entity_poly.pdbx_strand_id
1 'polypeptide(L)'
;MTKTFFSRRAWLKSSTFFTAAGLVGAHVGKAESIAVKTPPLTKEEITAIEAAMGKKGSYNEGQAVHTTPLPRNDLKVTIKGEPVPIPFGFGGWASIKKTVDGKSAVLMSDTVLLEEEVNPLISAAHANGLEIGAIHNHFFYEQPRIFYMHLHGMGTPEVLAKKFAATIKDAKISPANQPAPSAPPTATGKDLFDIPTLDAVVKYTGTVNGPTYKYTVGRDDLTVMAMGAEMTAAIGLNSWASFAGNKDSAHVAGDIAMLEEEVNAVIKVLRSHNLEVVALHNHMFGENPRIIFLHYYGSGPALTLAKGFRAALDVLGKSGKNSHATH
;
A
#
# COMPACT_ATOMS: atom_id res chain seq x y z
N MET A 1 3.97 42.84 27.69
CA MET A 1 3.69 42.00 26.51
C MET A 1 5.01 41.42 26.03
N THR A 2 5.28 40.18 26.40
CA THR A 2 6.56 39.51 26.11
C THR A 2 6.26 38.03 25.95
N LYS A 3 6.66 37.48 24.81
CA LYS A 3 6.51 36.08 24.42
C LYS A 3 7.32 35.18 25.35
N THR A 4 6.79 34.00 25.66
CA THR A 4 7.60 32.87 26.14
C THR A 4 7.17 31.58 25.43
N PHE A 5 8.13 31.02 24.70
CA PHE A 5 8.07 29.72 24.05
C PHE A 5 8.11 28.61 25.12
N PHE A 6 7.18 27.66 25.06
CA PHE A 6 7.29 26.42 25.83
C PHE A 6 8.16 25.41 25.05
N SER A 7 9.31 25.08 25.62
CA SER A 7 10.29 24.11 25.12
C SER A 7 10.01 22.71 25.69
N ARG A 8 10.10 21.68 24.83
CA ARG A 8 9.82 20.25 25.08
C ARG A 8 10.85 19.53 25.98
N ARG A 9 11.35 20.15 27.05
CA ARG A 9 12.26 19.50 28.01
C ARG A 9 11.90 19.85 29.46
N ALA A 10 10.85 19.24 29.99
CA ALA A 10 10.55 19.27 31.41
C ALA A 10 9.66 18.10 31.84
N TRP A 11 10.17 16.87 31.75
CA TRP A 11 9.68 15.81 32.62
C TRP A 11 10.76 14.73 32.77
N LEU A 12 11.38 14.67 33.95
CA LEU A 12 12.01 13.51 34.61
C LEU A 12 13.09 13.98 35.61
N LYS A 13 12.61 14.42 36.78
CA LYS A 13 13.25 14.29 38.10
C LYS A 13 12.05 14.15 39.05
N SER A 14 11.90 13.18 39.93
CA SER A 14 12.86 12.50 40.79
C SER A 14 12.10 11.38 41.50
N SER A 15 12.72 10.21 41.72
CA SER A 15 12.63 9.47 43.00
C SER A 15 13.42 8.17 42.90
N THR A 16 14.66 8.23 43.37
CA THR A 16 15.46 7.08 43.80
C THR A 16 14.92 6.58 45.13
N PHE A 17 14.61 5.28 45.22
CA PHE A 17 14.71 4.53 46.47
C PHE A 17 15.43 3.21 46.16
N PHE A 18 16.56 3.02 46.83
CA PHE A 18 17.27 1.75 46.89
C PHE A 18 16.59 0.84 47.91
N THR A 19 16.22 -0.37 47.49
CA THR A 19 16.15 -1.53 48.37
C THR A 19 16.66 -2.74 47.61
N ALA A 20 17.80 -3.27 48.06
CA ALA A 20 18.35 -4.53 47.61
C ALA A 20 17.67 -5.68 48.36
N ALA A 21 17.11 -6.66 47.64
CA ALA A 21 17.04 -8.07 48.03
C ALA A 21 16.30 -8.90 46.97
N GLY A 22 16.87 -10.05 46.60
CA GLY A 22 16.13 -11.18 46.04
C GLY A 22 16.25 -11.40 44.55
N LEU A 23 17.26 -12.20 44.15
CA LEU A 23 17.24 -12.95 42.89
C LEU A 23 16.04 -13.90 42.88
N VAL A 24 14.98 -13.53 42.18
CA VAL A 24 13.98 -14.46 41.65
C VAL A 24 13.86 -14.15 40.17
N GLY A 25 14.23 -15.11 39.33
CA GLY A 25 14.07 -15.03 37.89
C GLY A 25 12.60 -14.91 37.54
N ALA A 26 12.13 -13.68 37.35
CA ALA A 26 10.88 -13.44 36.66
C ALA A 26 11.14 -13.75 35.19
N HIS A 27 10.64 -14.89 34.72
CA HIS A 27 10.36 -15.06 33.30
C HIS A 27 9.44 -13.91 32.91
N VAL A 28 9.99 -12.89 32.26
CA VAL A 28 9.19 -11.91 31.53
C VAL A 28 8.57 -12.72 30.39
N GLY A 29 7.36 -13.22 30.64
CA GLY A 29 6.54 -13.78 29.59
C GLY A 29 6.46 -12.73 28.49
N LYS A 30 6.78 -13.13 27.25
CA LYS A 30 6.50 -12.34 26.07
C LYS A 30 5.03 -11.94 26.18
N ALA A 31 4.74 -10.66 26.41
CA ALA A 31 3.38 -10.19 26.31
C ALA A 31 2.94 -10.49 24.88
N GLU A 32 2.02 -11.45 24.71
CA GLU A 32 1.32 -11.61 23.45
C GLU A 32 0.60 -10.29 23.21
N SER A 33 1.04 -9.54 22.20
CA SER A 33 0.32 -8.36 21.76
C SER A 33 -1.06 -8.81 21.33
N ILE A 34 -2.10 -8.46 22.10
CA ILE A 34 -3.48 -8.63 21.68
C ILE A 34 -3.60 -7.88 20.36
N ALA A 35 -3.84 -8.61 19.26
CA ALA A 35 -3.99 -8.02 17.94
C ALA A 35 -5.07 -6.93 18.01
N VAL A 36 -4.68 -5.68 17.76
CA VAL A 36 -5.58 -4.53 17.83
C VAL A 36 -6.43 -4.54 16.57
N LYS A 37 -7.53 -5.29 16.60
CA LYS A 37 -8.43 -5.43 15.47
C LYS A 37 -9.48 -4.32 15.48
N THR A 38 -9.64 -3.66 14.35
CA THR A 38 -10.72 -2.70 14.13
C THR A 38 -12.06 -3.41 13.96
N PRO A 39 -13.19 -2.83 14.41
CA PRO A 39 -14.50 -3.39 14.20
C PRO A 39 -14.87 -3.44 12.70
N PRO A 40 -15.74 -4.39 12.29
CA PRO A 40 -16.17 -4.50 10.90
C PRO A 40 -17.05 -3.32 10.46
N LEU A 41 -17.05 -3.06 9.16
CA LEU A 41 -18.09 -2.24 8.53
C LEU A 41 -19.41 -3.01 8.53
N THR A 42 -20.53 -2.32 8.78
CA THR A 42 -21.86 -2.91 8.64
C THR A 42 -22.26 -3.00 7.17
N LYS A 43 -23.29 -3.81 6.87
CA LYS A 43 -23.81 -3.94 5.50
C LYS A 43 -24.37 -2.60 4.98
N GLU A 44 -24.98 -1.82 5.86
CA GLU A 44 -25.53 -0.50 5.58
C GLU A 44 -24.41 0.48 5.25
N GLU A 45 -23.31 0.47 6.02
CA GLU A 45 -22.13 1.29 5.74
C GLU A 45 -21.49 0.93 4.41
N ILE A 46 -21.33 -0.37 4.10
CA ILE A 46 -20.81 -0.82 2.80
C ILE A 46 -21.72 -0.34 1.67
N THR A 47 -23.05 -0.51 1.81
CA THR A 47 -24.02 -0.06 0.81
C THR A 47 -23.93 1.46 0.60
N ALA A 48 -23.78 2.22 1.68
CA ALA A 48 -23.64 3.68 1.61
C ALA A 48 -22.33 4.11 0.94
N ILE A 49 -21.22 3.40 1.19
CA ILE A 49 -19.94 3.62 0.48
C ILE A 49 -20.13 3.38 -1.02
N GLU A 50 -20.68 2.24 -1.41
CA GLU A 50 -20.87 1.87 -2.82
C GLU A 50 -21.80 2.85 -3.56
N ALA A 51 -22.87 3.28 -2.90
CA ALA A 51 -23.79 4.29 -3.44
C ALA A 51 -23.10 5.64 -3.64
N ALA A 52 -22.31 6.10 -2.66
CA ALA A 52 -21.56 7.35 -2.76
C ALA A 52 -20.47 7.29 -3.85
N MET A 53 -19.79 6.16 -3.97
CA MET A 53 -18.75 5.95 -5.00
C MET A 53 -19.33 5.72 -6.41
N GLY A 54 -20.63 5.42 -6.52
CA GLY A 54 -21.26 5.04 -7.79
C GLY A 54 -20.73 3.73 -8.37
N LYS A 55 -20.08 2.90 -7.55
CA LYS A 55 -19.41 1.66 -7.96
C LYS A 55 -19.30 0.69 -6.80
N LYS A 56 -19.64 -0.58 -7.07
CA LYS A 56 -19.42 -1.68 -6.12
C LYS A 56 -17.93 -1.91 -5.84
N GLY A 57 -17.62 -2.22 -4.60
CA GLY A 57 -16.27 -2.59 -4.17
C GLY A 57 -16.16 -4.06 -3.79
N SER A 58 -15.07 -4.37 -3.11
CA SER A 58 -14.85 -5.65 -2.45
C SER A 58 -14.64 -5.43 -0.97
N TYR A 59 -15.29 -6.23 -0.13
CA TYR A 59 -15.08 -6.22 1.31
C TYR A 59 -14.20 -7.39 1.74
N ASN A 60 -13.08 -7.09 2.40
CA ASN A 60 -12.23 -8.08 3.05
C ASN A 60 -12.66 -8.20 4.52
N GLU A 61 -13.43 -9.25 4.83
CA GLU A 61 -13.95 -9.49 6.20
C GLU A 61 -12.82 -9.67 7.22
N GLY A 62 -11.76 -10.40 6.86
CA GLY A 62 -10.64 -10.69 7.74
C GLY A 62 -9.83 -9.46 8.15
N GLN A 63 -9.86 -8.40 7.34
CA GLN A 63 -9.14 -7.14 7.59
C GLN A 63 -10.08 -5.95 7.85
N ALA A 64 -11.40 -6.15 7.78
CA ALA A 64 -12.42 -5.11 7.95
C ALA A 64 -12.25 -3.91 6.99
N VAL A 65 -11.83 -4.16 5.74
CA VAL A 65 -11.59 -3.11 4.73
C VAL A 65 -12.55 -3.26 3.56
N HIS A 66 -13.23 -2.18 3.19
CA HIS A 66 -13.92 -2.08 1.91
C HIS A 66 -13.05 -1.31 0.91
N THR A 67 -12.82 -1.88 -0.27
CA THR A 67 -12.01 -1.28 -1.33
C THR A 67 -12.81 -1.11 -2.62
N THR A 68 -12.84 0.11 -3.15
CA THR A 68 -13.38 0.42 -4.48
C THR A 68 -12.23 0.54 -5.48
N PRO A 69 -12.12 -0.36 -6.48
CA PRO A 69 -11.08 -0.27 -7.51
C PRO A 69 -11.42 0.81 -8.55
N LEU A 70 -10.42 1.55 -9.02
CA LEU A 70 -10.56 2.70 -9.92
C LEU A 70 -9.55 2.57 -11.09
N PRO A 71 -9.77 1.64 -12.03
CA PRO A 71 -8.88 1.43 -13.16
C PRO A 71 -8.86 2.65 -14.09
N ARG A 72 -7.73 2.89 -14.78
CA ARG A 72 -7.62 3.87 -15.87
C ARG A 72 -7.83 3.21 -17.24
N ASN A 73 -9.03 2.69 -17.49
CA ASN A 73 -9.34 2.00 -18.76
C ASN A 73 -9.38 2.94 -19.97
N ASP A 74 -9.35 4.25 -19.73
CA ASP A 74 -9.16 5.28 -20.76
C ASP A 74 -7.73 5.32 -21.33
N LEU A 75 -6.75 4.78 -20.61
CA LEU A 75 -5.35 4.85 -20.99
C LEU A 75 -4.92 3.68 -21.90
N LYS A 76 -3.94 3.97 -22.75
CA LYS A 76 -3.13 2.99 -23.46
C LYS A 76 -1.69 3.21 -23.04
N VAL A 77 -1.16 2.31 -22.22
CA VAL A 77 0.16 2.48 -21.62
C VAL A 77 1.18 1.58 -22.31
N THR A 78 2.36 2.13 -22.54
CA THR A 78 3.55 1.36 -22.93
C THR A 78 4.64 1.56 -21.90
N ILE A 79 5.55 0.61 -21.76
CA ILE A 79 6.82 0.76 -21.03
C ILE A 79 7.94 0.35 -21.96
N LYS A 80 8.94 1.23 -22.14
CA LYS A 80 10.02 1.03 -23.12
C LYS A 80 9.48 0.70 -24.54
N GLY A 81 8.33 1.26 -24.90
CA GLY A 81 7.66 1.06 -26.19
C GLY A 81 6.79 -0.20 -26.29
N GLU A 82 6.81 -1.08 -25.29
CA GLU A 82 5.99 -2.29 -25.28
C GLU A 82 4.64 -2.05 -24.58
N PRO A 83 3.50 -2.48 -25.16
CA PRO A 83 2.19 -2.29 -24.53
C PRO A 83 2.05 -3.12 -23.26
N VAL A 84 1.54 -2.49 -22.20
CA VAL A 84 1.24 -3.14 -20.92
C VAL A 84 -0.23 -2.95 -20.55
N PRO A 85 -0.87 -3.96 -19.95
CA PRO A 85 -2.30 -3.91 -19.63
C PRO A 85 -2.58 -3.07 -18.37
N ILE A 86 -3.75 -2.43 -18.29
CA ILE A 86 -4.14 -1.63 -17.11
C ILE A 86 -4.06 -2.40 -15.77
N PRO A 87 -4.48 -3.69 -15.70
CA PRO A 87 -4.25 -4.54 -14.53
C PRO A 87 -2.78 -4.73 -14.08
N PHE A 88 -1.79 -4.28 -14.85
CA PHE A 88 -0.37 -4.38 -14.47
C PHE A 88 -0.03 -3.47 -13.29
N GLY A 89 -0.68 -2.32 -13.18
CA GLY A 89 -0.48 -1.38 -12.07
C GLY A 89 -1.02 0.02 -12.34
N PHE A 90 -1.85 0.21 -13.37
CA PHE A 90 -2.44 1.50 -13.76
C PHE A 90 -3.89 1.63 -13.28
N GLY A 91 -4.21 1.00 -12.15
CA GLY A 91 -5.50 1.12 -11.50
C GLY A 91 -5.35 1.63 -10.09
N GLY A 92 -6.04 2.73 -9.79
CA GLY A 92 -6.12 3.28 -8.46
C GLY A 92 -7.14 2.53 -7.59
N TRP A 93 -7.26 2.96 -6.35
CA TRP A 93 -8.20 2.40 -5.38
C TRP A 93 -8.52 3.42 -4.28
N ALA A 94 -9.68 3.24 -3.65
CA ALA A 94 -10.02 3.89 -2.39
C ALA A 94 -10.49 2.82 -1.40
N SER A 95 -9.86 2.76 -0.23
CA SER A 95 -10.16 1.83 0.84
C SER A 95 -10.64 2.57 2.07
N ILE A 96 -11.70 2.05 2.70
CA ILE A 96 -12.28 2.59 3.93
C ILE A 96 -12.29 1.49 4.99
N LYS A 97 -11.87 1.86 6.21
CA LYS A 97 -11.78 0.98 7.38
C LYS A 97 -12.11 1.78 8.65
N LYS A 98 -12.75 1.15 9.65
CA LYS A 98 -13.03 1.83 10.94
C LYS A 98 -11.76 2.07 11.77
N THR A 99 -11.79 3.08 12.62
CA THR A 99 -10.83 3.22 13.72
C THR A 99 -11.04 2.12 14.76
N VAL A 100 -10.01 1.85 15.57
CA VAL A 100 -10.04 0.79 16.60
C VAL A 100 -11.19 0.95 17.59
N ASP A 101 -11.52 2.19 17.95
CA ASP A 101 -12.63 2.50 18.86
C ASP A 101 -14.02 2.43 18.19
N GLY A 102 -14.07 2.21 16.88
CA GLY A 102 -15.29 2.11 16.08
C GLY A 102 -16.06 3.42 15.91
N LYS A 103 -15.55 4.56 16.40
CA LYS A 103 -16.27 5.84 16.38
C LYS A 103 -16.10 6.61 15.07
N SER A 104 -15.05 6.29 14.31
CA SER A 104 -14.73 6.92 13.04
C SER A 104 -14.23 5.86 12.05
N ALA A 105 -13.87 6.32 10.87
CA ALA A 105 -13.19 5.56 9.84
C ALA A 105 -12.06 6.39 9.24
N VAL A 106 -11.17 5.66 8.57
CA VAL A 106 -10.06 6.18 7.79
C VAL A 106 -10.32 5.84 6.32
N LEU A 107 -9.99 6.77 5.44
CA LEU A 107 -9.89 6.54 4.01
C LEU A 107 -8.42 6.61 3.65
N MET A 108 -7.96 5.60 2.92
CA MET A 108 -6.70 5.65 2.18
C MET A 108 -7.00 5.39 0.72
N SER A 109 -6.20 5.98 -0.15
CA SER A 109 -6.35 5.79 -1.57
C SER A 109 -5.00 5.84 -2.25
N ASP A 110 -4.99 5.41 -3.50
CA ASP A 110 -3.93 5.63 -4.46
C ASP A 110 -4.62 5.91 -5.80
N THR A 111 -4.37 7.07 -6.38
CA THR A 111 -4.98 7.51 -7.64
C THR A 111 -3.94 7.57 -8.74
N VAL A 112 -4.32 7.11 -9.92
CA VAL A 112 -3.46 7.06 -11.11
C VAL A 112 -3.83 8.19 -12.05
N LEU A 113 -2.87 9.07 -12.33
CA LEU A 113 -3.08 10.38 -12.93
C LEU A 113 -2.10 10.63 -14.07
N LEU A 114 -2.55 11.37 -15.08
CA LEU A 114 -1.68 12.07 -16.02
C LEU A 114 -1.09 13.32 -15.36
N GLU A 115 -0.01 13.85 -15.93
CA GLU A 115 0.69 15.06 -15.45
C GLU A 115 -0.25 16.24 -15.22
N GLU A 116 -1.14 16.49 -16.17
CA GLU A 116 -2.12 17.57 -16.12
C GLU A 116 -3.24 17.36 -15.08
N GLU A 117 -3.46 16.12 -14.62
CA GLU A 117 -4.51 15.78 -13.66
C GLU A 117 -4.06 15.97 -12.20
N VAL A 118 -2.75 16.04 -11.92
CA VAL A 118 -2.19 16.09 -10.56
C VAL A 118 -2.66 17.33 -9.78
N ASN A 119 -2.35 18.54 -10.24
CA ASN A 119 -2.68 19.75 -9.49
C ASN A 119 -4.20 20.04 -9.37
N PRO A 120 -5.02 19.77 -10.41
CA PRO A 120 -6.48 19.82 -10.26
C PRO A 120 -6.98 18.89 -9.16
N LEU A 121 -6.47 17.65 -9.07
CA LEU A 121 -6.90 16.73 -8.03
C LEU A 121 -6.47 17.17 -6.63
N ILE A 122 -5.26 17.73 -6.47
CA ILE A 122 -4.82 18.32 -5.19
C ILE A 122 -5.80 19.40 -4.72
N SER A 123 -6.20 20.28 -5.64
CA SER A 123 -7.14 21.37 -5.33
C SER A 123 -8.50 20.81 -4.92
N ALA A 124 -9.00 19.81 -5.65
CA ALA A 124 -10.26 19.14 -5.35
C ALA A 124 -10.22 18.40 -4.00
N ALA A 125 -9.10 17.75 -3.66
CA ALA A 125 -8.94 17.03 -2.41
C ALA A 125 -9.04 17.98 -1.21
N HIS A 126 -8.29 19.09 -1.23
CA HIS A 126 -8.36 20.10 -0.17
C HIS A 126 -9.74 20.74 -0.06
N ALA A 127 -10.40 21.03 -1.20
CA ALA A 127 -11.75 21.59 -1.22
C ALA A 127 -12.79 20.66 -0.56
N ASN A 128 -12.56 19.35 -0.58
CA ASN A 128 -13.43 18.35 0.05
C ASN A 128 -12.90 17.88 1.44
N GLY A 129 -11.85 18.52 1.96
CA GLY A 129 -11.27 18.20 3.27
C GLY A 129 -10.65 16.80 3.31
N LEU A 130 -9.93 16.43 2.25
CA LEU A 130 -8.99 15.30 2.20
C LEU A 130 -7.55 15.84 2.14
N GLU A 131 -6.61 15.01 2.58
CA GLU A 131 -5.18 15.35 2.65
C GLU A 131 -4.39 14.57 1.60
N ILE A 132 -3.33 15.20 1.07
CA ILE A 132 -2.40 14.54 0.13
C ILE A 132 -1.30 13.84 0.91
N GLY A 133 -1.27 12.51 0.85
CA GLY A 133 -0.28 11.65 1.50
C GLY A 133 1.06 11.64 0.78
N ALA A 134 1.05 11.44 -0.54
CA ALA A 134 2.24 11.43 -1.38
C ALA A 134 1.87 11.65 -2.84
N ILE A 135 2.85 12.11 -3.63
CA ILE A 135 2.82 12.12 -5.09
C ILE A 135 4.12 11.48 -5.57
N HIS A 136 4.05 10.40 -6.32
CA HIS A 136 5.21 9.61 -6.75
C HIS A 136 4.92 8.84 -8.04
N ASN A 137 5.83 7.95 -8.44
CA ASN A 137 5.69 7.14 -9.65
C ASN A 137 5.91 5.67 -9.30
N HIS A 138 5.13 4.77 -9.90
CA HIS A 138 5.34 3.32 -9.75
C HIS A 138 6.27 2.73 -10.82
N PHE A 139 6.43 3.43 -11.94
CA PHE A 139 7.12 2.92 -13.12
C PHE A 139 8.23 3.88 -13.59
N PHE A 140 9.19 3.31 -14.30
CA PHE A 140 10.07 4.04 -15.20
C PHE A 140 9.67 3.78 -16.65
N TYR A 141 9.94 4.76 -17.52
CA TYR A 141 9.80 4.69 -18.98
C TYR A 141 8.37 4.45 -19.47
N GLU A 142 7.37 4.62 -18.62
CA GLU A 142 5.98 4.52 -19.01
C GLU A 142 5.58 5.72 -19.89
N GLN A 143 4.74 5.44 -20.89
CA GLN A 143 4.15 6.43 -21.77
C GLN A 143 2.65 6.14 -21.94
N PRO A 144 1.76 7.13 -21.73
CA PRO A 144 2.06 8.51 -21.28
C PRO A 144 2.66 8.52 -19.85
N ARG A 145 3.23 9.65 -19.42
CA ARG A 145 3.81 9.77 -18.08
C ARG A 145 2.70 9.65 -17.03
N ILE A 146 2.89 8.76 -16.05
CA ILE A 146 1.87 8.46 -15.03
C ILE A 146 2.39 8.83 -13.63
N PHE A 147 1.55 9.54 -12.88
CA PHE A 147 1.75 9.86 -11.48
C PHE A 147 0.75 9.12 -10.60
N TYR A 148 1.18 8.83 -9.37
CA TYR A 148 0.40 8.20 -8.34
C TYR A 148 0.24 9.17 -7.19
N MET A 149 -0.97 9.32 -6.68
CA MET A 149 -1.26 10.23 -5.58
C MET A 149 -2.08 9.53 -4.52
N HIS A 150 -1.53 9.49 -3.30
CA HIS A 150 -2.23 8.99 -2.13
C HIS A 150 -3.05 10.10 -1.50
N LEU A 151 -4.34 9.84 -1.23
CA LEU A 151 -5.20 10.74 -0.46
C LEU A 151 -5.68 10.05 0.82
N HIS A 152 -5.74 10.82 1.90
CA HIS A 152 -6.21 10.37 3.21
C HIS A 152 -7.40 11.20 3.71
N GLY A 153 -8.16 10.61 4.63
CA GLY A 153 -9.16 11.35 5.40
C GLY A 153 -9.70 10.56 6.59
N MET A 154 -10.29 11.27 7.54
CA MET A 154 -11.03 10.69 8.66
C MET A 154 -12.48 11.20 8.70
N GLY A 155 -13.40 10.34 9.16
CA GLY A 155 -14.83 10.65 9.25
C GLY A 155 -15.66 9.39 9.30
N THR A 156 -16.98 9.49 9.12
CA THR A 156 -17.82 8.30 8.98
C THR A 156 -17.62 7.65 7.61
N PRO A 157 -17.84 6.33 7.46
CA PRO A 157 -17.59 5.63 6.19
C PRO A 157 -18.30 6.27 4.99
N GLU A 158 -19.59 6.60 5.14
CA GLU A 158 -20.37 7.25 4.09
C GLU A 158 -19.84 8.65 3.74
N VAL A 159 -19.51 9.46 4.75
CA VAL A 159 -19.00 10.84 4.52
C VAL A 159 -17.66 10.80 3.80
N LEU A 160 -16.77 9.88 4.17
CA LEU A 160 -15.48 9.69 3.49
C LEU A 160 -15.67 9.30 2.02
N ALA A 161 -16.56 8.34 1.74
CA ALA A 161 -16.87 7.95 0.38
C ALA A 161 -17.42 9.13 -0.45
N LYS A 162 -18.33 9.94 0.12
CA LYS A 162 -18.87 11.14 -0.54
C LYS A 162 -17.78 12.18 -0.83
N LYS A 163 -16.90 12.46 0.14
CA LYS A 163 -15.78 13.39 -0.04
C LYS A 163 -14.84 12.94 -1.15
N PHE A 164 -14.48 11.65 -1.17
CA PHE A 164 -13.60 11.11 -2.18
C PHE A 164 -14.25 11.09 -3.57
N ALA A 165 -15.52 10.67 -3.66
CA ALA A 165 -16.29 10.73 -4.91
C ALA A 165 -16.38 12.17 -5.47
N ALA A 166 -16.63 13.16 -4.61
CA ALA A 166 -16.63 14.57 -4.99
C ALA A 166 -15.24 15.08 -5.42
N THR A 167 -14.18 14.55 -4.82
CA THR A 167 -12.79 14.89 -5.18
C THR A 167 -12.43 14.41 -6.57
N ILE A 168 -12.78 13.18 -6.93
CA ILE A 168 -12.43 12.59 -8.24
C ILE A 168 -13.46 12.91 -9.33
N LYS A 169 -14.57 13.59 -9.03
CA LYS A 169 -15.76 13.67 -9.91
C LYS A 169 -15.45 14.08 -11.36
N ASP A 170 -14.50 15.00 -11.55
CA ASP A 170 -14.13 15.54 -12.86
C ASP A 170 -12.89 14.83 -13.47
N ALA A 171 -12.20 14.00 -12.68
CA ALA A 171 -11.01 13.26 -13.09
C ALA A 171 -11.39 12.02 -13.91
N LYS A 172 -10.52 11.58 -14.83
CA LYS A 172 -10.77 10.39 -15.66
C LYS A 172 -10.91 9.11 -14.84
N ILE A 173 -10.25 9.05 -13.68
CA ILE A 173 -10.29 7.89 -12.78
C ILE A 173 -11.68 7.66 -12.12
N SER A 174 -12.57 8.66 -12.15
CA SER A 174 -13.95 8.52 -11.64
C SER A 174 -14.71 7.41 -12.37
N PRO A 175 -15.46 6.55 -11.64
CA PRO A 175 -16.30 5.53 -12.28
C PRO A 175 -17.27 6.10 -13.32
N ALA A 176 -17.78 7.32 -13.13
CA ALA A 176 -18.68 7.99 -14.05
C ALA A 176 -18.01 8.44 -15.36
N ASN A 177 -16.69 8.59 -15.37
CA ASN A 177 -15.91 9.10 -16.50
C ASN A 177 -15.13 7.99 -17.24
N GLN A 178 -15.26 6.74 -16.80
CA GLN A 178 -14.61 5.60 -17.43
C GLN A 178 -15.31 5.22 -18.74
N PRO A 179 -14.57 4.77 -19.76
CA PRO A 179 -15.16 4.25 -20.98
C PRO A 179 -15.99 2.99 -20.69
N ALA A 180 -16.87 2.64 -21.62
CA ALA A 180 -17.60 1.38 -21.56
C ALA A 180 -16.62 0.18 -21.44
N PRO A 181 -16.97 -0.88 -20.70
CA PRO A 181 -16.11 -2.05 -20.56
C PRO A 181 -15.68 -2.60 -21.92
N SER A 182 -14.38 -2.86 -22.06
CA SER A 182 -13.84 -3.53 -23.24
C SER A 182 -14.13 -5.04 -23.21
N ALA A 183 -14.00 -5.69 -24.36
CA ALA A 183 -14.05 -7.15 -24.43
C ALA A 183 -12.99 -7.78 -23.48
N PRO A 184 -13.27 -8.97 -22.93
CA PRO A 184 -12.31 -9.69 -22.11
C PRO A 184 -11.02 -9.97 -22.90
N PRO A 185 -9.86 -10.04 -22.23
CA PRO A 185 -8.62 -10.45 -22.87
C PRO A 185 -8.73 -11.89 -23.38
N THR A 186 -8.10 -12.16 -24.53
CA THR A 186 -8.06 -13.50 -25.16
C THR A 186 -7.25 -14.52 -24.39
N ALA A 187 -6.25 -14.07 -23.63
CA ALA A 187 -5.44 -14.89 -22.73
C ALA A 187 -5.39 -14.26 -21.35
N THR A 188 -5.41 -15.11 -20.33
CA THR A 188 -5.31 -14.69 -18.93
C THR A 188 -3.92 -14.97 -18.38
N GLY A 189 -3.61 -14.44 -17.19
CA GLY A 189 -2.37 -14.77 -16.49
C GLY A 189 -2.18 -16.29 -16.28
N LYS A 190 -3.26 -17.09 -16.22
CA LYS A 190 -3.17 -18.55 -16.14
C LYS A 190 -2.60 -19.19 -17.40
N ASP A 191 -2.86 -18.58 -18.55
CA ASP A 191 -2.41 -19.07 -19.85
C ASP A 191 -0.99 -18.56 -20.16
N LEU A 192 -0.63 -17.41 -19.61
CA LEU A 192 0.61 -16.69 -19.90
C LEU A 192 1.78 -17.04 -18.99
N PHE A 193 1.51 -17.54 -17.78
CA PHE A 193 2.52 -17.81 -16.75
C PHE A 193 2.44 -19.23 -16.19
N ASP A 194 3.59 -19.77 -15.79
CA ASP A 194 3.67 -20.99 -14.98
C ASP A 194 3.43 -20.64 -13.50
N ILE A 195 2.15 -20.44 -13.15
CA ILE A 195 1.73 -20.02 -11.81
C ILE A 195 2.26 -20.94 -10.70
N PRO A 196 2.14 -22.29 -10.79
CA PRO A 196 2.66 -23.17 -9.74
C PRO A 196 4.15 -22.96 -9.47
N THR A 197 4.95 -22.77 -10.52
CA THR A 197 6.38 -22.50 -10.37
C THR A 197 6.65 -21.13 -9.76
N LEU A 198 5.91 -20.09 -10.17
CA LEU A 198 6.06 -18.75 -9.58
C LEU A 198 5.68 -18.75 -8.09
N ASP A 199 4.57 -19.39 -7.73
CA ASP A 199 4.09 -19.49 -6.34
C ASP A 199 5.07 -20.24 -5.46
N ALA A 200 5.63 -21.34 -5.96
CA ALA A 200 6.65 -22.10 -5.24
C ALA A 200 7.91 -21.25 -4.94
N VAL A 201 8.30 -20.37 -5.87
CA VAL A 201 9.45 -19.46 -5.68
C VAL A 201 9.11 -18.31 -4.73
N VAL A 202 7.98 -17.65 -4.92
CA VAL A 202 7.59 -16.48 -4.12
C VAL A 202 7.17 -16.89 -2.70
N LYS A 203 6.69 -18.13 -2.55
CA LYS A 203 6.11 -18.70 -1.32
C LYS A 203 4.82 -18.01 -0.87
N TYR A 204 4.11 -17.42 -1.83
CA TYR A 204 2.78 -16.85 -1.69
C TYR A 204 1.96 -17.23 -2.91
N THR A 205 0.65 -17.18 -2.78
CA THR A 205 -0.27 -17.32 -3.91
C THR A 205 -0.69 -15.94 -4.40
N GLY A 206 -0.48 -15.69 -5.69
CA GLY A 206 -0.94 -14.48 -6.35
C GLY A 206 -2.38 -14.60 -6.88
N THR A 207 -2.89 -13.49 -7.41
CA THR A 207 -4.20 -13.40 -8.05
C THR A 207 -4.05 -13.11 -9.54
N VAL A 208 -4.84 -13.82 -10.36
CA VAL A 208 -4.95 -13.54 -11.79
C VAL A 208 -5.93 -12.41 -12.01
N ASN A 209 -5.51 -11.37 -12.73
CA ASN A 209 -6.36 -10.24 -13.08
C ASN A 209 -6.25 -9.96 -14.58
N GLY A 210 -7.16 -10.55 -15.37
CA GLY A 210 -7.05 -10.53 -16.83
C GLY A 210 -5.72 -11.15 -17.27
N PRO A 211 -4.88 -10.44 -18.06
CA PRO A 211 -3.61 -10.97 -18.55
C PRO A 211 -2.46 -10.87 -17.53
N THR A 212 -2.70 -10.38 -16.30
CA THR A 212 -1.66 -10.22 -15.29
C THR A 212 -1.76 -11.23 -14.15
N TYR A 213 -0.64 -11.41 -13.46
CA TYR A 213 -0.57 -12.19 -12.23
C TYR A 213 0.09 -11.36 -11.13
N LYS A 214 -0.60 -11.16 -10.00
CA LYS A 214 -0.17 -10.24 -8.94
C LYS A 214 -0.07 -10.90 -7.57
N TYR A 215 1.06 -10.73 -6.90
CA TYR A 215 1.25 -11.01 -5.49
C TYR A 215 0.97 -9.77 -4.64
N THR A 216 0.33 -9.96 -3.49
CA THR A 216 0.15 -8.94 -2.45
C THR A 216 0.50 -9.60 -1.12
N VAL A 217 1.52 -9.09 -0.44
CA VAL A 217 2.12 -9.68 0.76
C VAL A 217 2.08 -8.66 1.89
N GLY A 218 1.40 -8.98 2.98
CA GLY A 218 1.33 -8.13 4.17
C GLY A 218 2.60 -8.16 5.02
N ARG A 219 2.72 -7.19 5.92
CA ARG A 219 3.71 -7.18 7.02
C ARG A 219 3.09 -7.76 8.29
N ASP A 220 2.79 -9.07 8.26
CA ASP A 220 2.16 -9.77 9.39
C ASP A 220 3.07 -9.83 10.63
N ASP A 221 4.35 -9.52 10.47
CA ASP A 221 5.34 -9.34 11.54
C ASP A 221 5.26 -7.99 12.25
N LEU A 222 4.48 -7.02 11.72
CA LEU A 222 4.34 -5.67 12.26
C LEU A 222 2.90 -5.38 12.68
N THR A 223 2.75 -4.55 13.71
CA THR A 223 1.50 -3.85 14.02
C THR A 223 1.71 -2.37 13.74
N VAL A 224 1.17 -1.88 12.63
CA VAL A 224 1.28 -0.48 12.22
C VAL A 224 -0.05 0.22 12.47
N MET A 225 0.00 1.31 13.23
CA MET A 225 -1.17 2.15 13.51
C MET A 225 -1.04 3.48 12.79
N ALA A 226 -2.07 3.90 12.06
CA ALA A 226 -2.16 5.24 11.47
C ALA A 226 -3.60 5.75 11.59
N MET A 227 -3.77 7.05 11.89
CA MET A 227 -5.10 7.70 11.99
C MET A 227 -6.08 6.94 12.90
N GLY A 228 -5.59 6.29 13.97
CA GLY A 228 -6.41 5.50 14.90
C GLY A 228 -6.94 4.17 14.35
N ALA A 229 -6.43 3.70 13.21
CA ALA A 229 -6.75 2.40 12.61
C ALA A 229 -5.49 1.53 12.46
N GLU A 230 -5.68 0.22 12.54
CA GLU A 230 -4.65 -0.77 12.19
C GLU A 230 -4.47 -0.79 10.67
N MET A 231 -3.24 -0.56 10.21
CA MET A 231 -2.89 -0.64 8.79
C MET A 231 -2.62 -2.10 8.42
N THR A 232 -3.29 -2.58 7.38
CA THR A 232 -3.20 -3.95 6.89
C THR A 232 -2.91 -3.98 5.41
N ALA A 233 -2.65 -5.17 4.85
CA ALA A 233 -2.39 -5.32 3.43
C ALA A 233 -3.52 -4.75 2.54
N ALA A 234 -4.78 -4.90 2.93
CA ALA A 234 -5.94 -4.40 2.18
C ALA A 234 -6.10 -2.86 2.21
N ILE A 235 -5.38 -2.15 3.10
CA ILE A 235 -5.40 -0.68 3.20
C ILE A 235 -3.99 -0.07 3.07
N GLY A 236 -3.13 -0.67 2.23
CA GLY A 236 -1.88 -0.06 1.79
C GLY A 236 -0.61 -0.55 2.49
N LEU A 237 -0.69 -1.32 3.57
CA LEU A 237 0.51 -1.91 4.21
C LEU A 237 0.87 -3.26 3.55
N ASN A 238 1.31 -3.22 2.30
CA ASN A 238 1.72 -4.43 1.58
C ASN A 238 2.94 -4.20 0.70
N SER A 239 3.68 -5.29 0.46
CA SER A 239 4.58 -5.43 -0.66
C SER A 239 3.85 -6.15 -1.79
N TRP A 240 4.02 -5.74 -3.04
CA TRP A 240 3.36 -6.39 -4.17
C TRP A 240 4.30 -6.54 -5.36
N ALA A 241 3.99 -7.52 -6.21
CA ALA A 241 4.65 -7.77 -7.48
C ALA A 241 3.59 -8.15 -8.51
N SER A 242 3.47 -7.37 -9.57
CA SER A 242 2.56 -7.63 -10.68
C SER A 242 3.37 -8.03 -11.91
N PHE A 243 2.92 -9.06 -12.63
CA PHE A 243 3.55 -9.57 -13.84
C PHE A 243 2.64 -9.36 -15.04
N ALA A 244 3.21 -8.86 -16.14
CA ALA A 244 2.55 -8.74 -17.45
C ALA A 244 3.49 -9.29 -18.55
N GLY A 245 2.94 -9.69 -19.70
CA GLY A 245 3.68 -10.39 -20.75
C GLY A 245 3.46 -11.90 -20.66
N ASN A 246 4.52 -12.70 -20.78
CA ASN A 246 4.45 -14.15 -20.66
C ASN A 246 5.66 -14.71 -19.89
N LYS A 247 5.68 -16.02 -19.62
CA LYS A 247 6.73 -16.70 -18.84
C LYS A 247 8.17 -16.40 -19.29
N ASP A 248 8.40 -16.21 -20.59
CA ASP A 248 9.73 -16.05 -21.19
C ASP A 248 10.12 -14.57 -21.34
N SER A 249 9.14 -13.69 -21.57
CA SER A 249 9.30 -12.25 -21.70
C SER A 249 8.21 -11.53 -20.91
N ALA A 250 8.52 -11.21 -19.66
CA ALA A 250 7.63 -10.52 -18.74
C ALA A 250 8.18 -9.16 -18.34
N HIS A 251 7.26 -8.30 -17.92
CA HIS A 251 7.52 -7.14 -17.08
C HIS A 251 7.13 -7.48 -15.65
N VAL A 252 7.90 -7.00 -14.67
CA VAL A 252 7.50 -6.96 -13.26
C VAL A 252 7.56 -5.53 -12.77
N ALA A 253 6.54 -5.11 -12.03
CA ALA A 253 6.59 -3.91 -11.20
C ALA A 253 6.06 -4.23 -9.82
N GLY A 254 6.48 -3.45 -8.84
CA GLY A 254 6.14 -3.74 -7.46
C GLY A 254 6.31 -2.58 -6.51
N ASP A 255 6.02 -2.90 -5.26
CA ASP A 255 6.30 -2.07 -4.09
C ASP A 255 6.80 -2.98 -2.96
N ILE A 256 7.68 -2.47 -2.10
CA ILE A 256 8.15 -3.16 -0.89
C ILE A 256 7.90 -2.24 0.32
N ALA A 257 7.10 -2.72 1.28
CA ALA A 257 6.84 -2.04 2.54
C ALA A 257 7.89 -2.41 3.61
N MET A 258 8.65 -1.42 4.06
CA MET A 258 9.88 -1.63 4.83
C MET A 258 9.90 -0.79 6.11
N LEU A 259 10.59 -1.28 7.14
CA LEU A 259 11.12 -0.43 8.20
C LEU A 259 12.32 0.37 7.68
N GLU A 260 12.65 1.48 8.34
CA GLU A 260 13.75 2.36 7.91
C GLU A 260 15.09 1.62 7.79
N GLU A 261 15.40 0.72 8.73
CA GLU A 261 16.62 -0.06 8.75
C GLU A 261 16.70 -1.17 7.68
N GLU A 262 15.59 -1.48 7.01
CA GLU A 262 15.51 -2.52 5.97
C GLU A 262 15.80 -1.96 4.56
N VAL A 263 15.65 -0.64 4.37
CA VAL A 263 15.66 0.04 3.06
C VAL A 263 16.90 -0.31 2.22
N ASN A 264 18.10 -0.12 2.75
CA ASN A 264 19.32 -0.33 1.98
C ASN A 264 19.60 -1.81 1.69
N ALA A 265 19.16 -2.73 2.56
CA ALA A 265 19.27 -4.16 2.31
C ALA A 265 18.36 -4.58 1.13
N VAL A 266 17.14 -4.06 1.09
CA VAL A 266 16.20 -4.28 -0.02
C VAL A 266 16.74 -3.71 -1.33
N ILE A 267 17.19 -2.45 -1.34
CA ILE A 267 17.79 -1.81 -2.55
C ILE A 267 18.94 -2.67 -3.08
N LYS A 268 19.86 -3.09 -2.20
CA LYS A 268 21.01 -3.91 -2.58
C LYS A 268 20.58 -5.21 -3.25
N VAL A 269 19.60 -5.91 -2.69
CA VAL A 269 19.11 -7.19 -3.22
C VAL A 269 18.35 -7.00 -4.55
N LEU A 270 17.48 -6.00 -4.64
CA LEU A 270 16.79 -5.69 -5.91
C LEU A 270 17.81 -5.43 -7.02
N ARG A 271 18.84 -4.62 -6.74
CA ARG A 271 19.92 -4.34 -7.71
C ARG A 271 20.74 -5.57 -8.07
N SER A 272 21.06 -6.46 -7.13
CA SER A 272 21.78 -7.71 -7.45
C SER A 272 20.94 -8.68 -8.28
N HIS A 273 19.62 -8.52 -8.31
CA HIS A 273 18.69 -9.23 -9.18
C HIS A 273 18.31 -8.46 -10.45
N ASN A 274 19.04 -7.38 -10.78
CA ASN A 274 18.80 -6.51 -11.94
C ASN A 274 17.42 -5.83 -11.97
N LEU A 275 16.77 -5.68 -10.82
CA LEU A 275 15.53 -4.90 -10.70
C LEU A 275 15.89 -3.43 -10.46
N GLU A 276 15.34 -2.54 -11.29
CA GLU A 276 15.52 -1.08 -11.21
C GLU A 276 14.72 -0.54 -10.02
N VAL A 277 15.34 0.32 -9.20
CA VAL A 277 14.65 1.02 -8.10
C VAL A 277 14.05 2.31 -8.67
N VAL A 278 12.74 2.43 -8.61
CA VAL A 278 11.95 3.49 -9.26
C VAL A 278 11.74 4.69 -8.34
N ALA A 279 11.28 4.44 -7.12
CA ALA A 279 10.99 5.47 -6.15
C ALA A 279 11.20 4.94 -4.73
N LEU A 280 11.55 5.82 -3.81
CA LEU A 280 11.59 5.57 -2.37
C LEU A 280 10.79 6.68 -1.69
N HIS A 281 9.74 6.33 -0.97
CA HIS A 281 8.82 7.32 -0.40
C HIS A 281 8.13 6.78 0.85
N ASN A 282 7.40 7.65 1.55
CA ASN A 282 6.38 7.23 2.49
C ASN A 282 5.06 7.84 2.03
N HIS A 283 3.99 7.05 2.11
CA HIS A 283 2.67 7.50 1.73
C HIS A 283 1.63 7.37 2.84
N MET A 284 2.06 7.05 4.06
CA MET A 284 1.26 7.14 5.26
C MET A 284 1.70 8.38 6.06
N PHE A 285 0.79 8.94 6.86
CA PHE A 285 1.09 10.02 7.79
C PHE A 285 0.76 9.61 9.23
N GLY A 286 1.70 9.91 10.13
CA GLY A 286 1.54 9.66 11.56
C GLY A 286 1.49 8.18 11.91
N GLU A 287 1.97 7.32 11.01
CA GLU A 287 2.05 5.88 11.21
C GLU A 287 3.15 5.52 12.21
N ASN A 288 2.89 4.49 13.01
CA ASN A 288 3.85 3.94 13.96
C ASN A 288 3.78 2.40 13.98
N PRO A 289 4.90 1.68 13.76
CA PRO A 289 6.21 2.20 13.35
C PRO A 289 6.16 2.89 11.97
N ARG A 290 7.17 3.73 11.68
CA ARG A 290 7.29 4.40 10.37
C ARG A 290 7.55 3.37 9.28
N ILE A 291 6.85 3.50 8.15
CA ILE A 291 6.99 2.60 7.01
C ILE A 291 7.48 3.38 5.79
N ILE A 292 8.53 2.85 5.18
CA ILE A 292 9.10 3.34 3.93
C ILE A 292 8.73 2.37 2.81
N PHE A 293 8.29 2.91 1.69
CA PHE A 293 7.85 2.19 0.50
C PHE A 293 8.84 2.40 -0.63
N LEU A 294 9.01 1.38 -1.47
CA LEU A 294 9.93 1.40 -2.60
C LEU A 294 9.28 0.76 -3.80
N HIS A 295 9.15 1.52 -4.88
CA HIS A 295 8.76 0.97 -6.17
C HIS A 295 9.97 0.46 -6.93
N TYR A 296 9.78 -0.65 -7.64
CA TYR A 296 10.79 -1.24 -8.49
C TYR A 296 10.18 -1.76 -9.79
N TYR A 297 11.03 -1.92 -10.80
CA TYR A 297 10.64 -2.41 -12.12
C TYR A 297 11.72 -3.32 -12.71
N GLY A 298 11.32 -4.27 -13.55
CA GLY A 298 12.25 -5.09 -14.33
C GLY A 298 11.56 -5.80 -15.48
N SER A 299 12.37 -6.33 -16.40
CA SER A 299 11.89 -7.10 -17.56
C SER A 299 12.78 -8.32 -17.81
N GLY A 300 12.18 -9.40 -18.32
CA GLY A 300 12.88 -10.66 -18.60
C GLY A 300 12.02 -11.89 -18.24
N PRO A 301 12.61 -13.09 -18.12
CA PRO A 301 11.87 -14.29 -17.77
C PRO A 301 11.17 -14.16 -16.40
N ALA A 302 9.89 -14.51 -16.34
CA ALA A 302 9.04 -14.31 -15.17
C ALA A 302 9.62 -15.00 -13.91
N LEU A 303 10.20 -16.19 -14.08
CA LEU A 303 10.84 -16.92 -12.98
C LEU A 303 12.04 -16.17 -12.38
N THR A 304 12.86 -15.52 -13.20
CA THR A 304 14.01 -14.72 -12.75
C THR A 304 13.54 -13.49 -11.98
N LEU A 305 12.52 -12.81 -12.50
CA LEU A 305 11.90 -11.65 -11.87
C LEU A 305 11.28 -12.01 -10.51
N ALA A 306 10.57 -13.14 -10.43
CA ALA A 306 9.97 -13.65 -9.19
C ALA A 306 11.02 -13.98 -8.11
N LYS A 307 12.19 -14.51 -8.50
CA LYS A 307 13.31 -14.72 -7.57
C LYS A 307 13.81 -13.40 -6.98
N GLY A 308 13.84 -12.31 -7.77
CA GLY A 308 14.21 -10.98 -7.28
C GLY A 308 13.21 -10.44 -6.25
N PHE A 309 11.90 -10.58 -6.50
CA PHE A 309 10.87 -10.20 -5.54
C PHE A 309 10.97 -11.03 -4.25
N ARG A 310 11.11 -12.36 -4.35
CA ARG A 310 11.31 -13.23 -3.18
C ARG A 310 12.53 -12.82 -2.36
N ALA A 311 13.65 -12.52 -3.01
CA ALA A 311 14.87 -12.12 -2.32
C ALA A 311 14.70 -10.80 -1.56
N ALA A 312 13.93 -9.84 -2.11
CA ALA A 312 13.58 -8.61 -1.41
C ALA A 312 12.72 -8.88 -0.17
N LEU A 313 11.73 -9.78 -0.26
CA LEU A 313 10.94 -10.19 0.90
C LEU A 313 11.79 -10.92 1.96
N ASP A 314 12.78 -11.71 1.54
CA ASP A 314 13.65 -12.45 2.45
C ASP A 314 14.48 -11.56 3.36
N VAL A 315 14.73 -10.30 3.02
CA VAL A 315 15.53 -9.40 3.87
C VAL A 315 14.70 -8.59 4.87
N LEU A 316 13.37 -8.63 4.77
CA LEU A 316 12.47 -7.99 5.73
C LEU A 316 12.44 -8.77 7.07
N GLY A 317 12.20 -8.07 8.17
CA GLY A 317 12.10 -8.62 9.53
C GLY A 317 13.40 -9.16 10.13
N LYS A 318 14.54 -8.99 9.44
CA LYS A 318 15.85 -9.54 9.86
C LYS A 318 16.66 -8.61 10.76
N SER A 319 16.53 -7.30 10.59
CA SER A 319 17.38 -6.30 11.27
C SER A 319 17.13 -6.20 12.77
N GLY A 320 15.95 -6.59 13.26
CA GLY A 320 15.61 -6.60 14.70
C GLY A 320 16.20 -7.76 15.52
N LYS A 321 16.85 -8.76 14.90
CA LYS A 321 17.43 -9.92 15.63
C LYS A 321 18.90 -9.74 16.02
N ASN A 322 19.61 -8.76 15.44
CA ASN A 322 21.04 -8.59 15.65
C ASN A 322 21.43 -7.35 16.47
N SER A 323 20.48 -6.50 16.86
CA SER A 323 20.77 -5.24 17.58
C SER A 323 20.90 -5.38 19.11
N HIS A 324 20.66 -6.57 19.68
CA HIS A 324 20.87 -6.83 21.11
C HIS A 324 22.21 -7.50 21.46
N ALA A 325 23.11 -7.64 20.48
CA ALA A 325 24.39 -8.33 20.68
C ALA A 325 25.60 -7.40 20.53
N THR A 326 25.53 -6.15 20.97
CA THR A 326 26.73 -5.32 21.24
C THR A 326 26.35 -4.10 22.09
N HIS A 327 26.55 -4.22 23.40
CA HIS A 327 26.90 -3.11 24.29
C HIS A 327 27.99 -3.60 25.24
#